data_AF-A0A2X0M565-F1
#
_entry.id   AF-A0A2X0M565-F1
#
_cell.length_a   1.000
_cell.length_b   1.000
_cell.length_c   1.000
_cell.angle_alpha   90.00
_cell.angle_beta   90.00
_cell.angle_gamma   90.00
#
_symmetry.space_group_name_H-M   'P 1'
#
loop_
_entity.id
_entity.type
_entity.pdbx_description
1 polymer ?
#
loop_
_entity_poly.entity_id
_entity_poly.type
_entity_poly.pdbx_seq_one_letter_code
_entity_poly.pdbx_strand_id
1 'polypeptide(L)'
;MGVVDLFGGAITTTYPSNLTDASDVRQVPDTQEVYLSNDSDLSLILEVLQLVEEEGSGESLEAGIRYHFASLAHDNEALSYSIDSTSQPTTTSPHPLLQGPITLLGTQSISKFNKPASQADQVTVFLALWRIPEKKTDLVLTVNWPNVVFDEEGKASDQSEGVGRAKKAFEEAVKDLKVVDWGLFAV
;
A
#
# COMPACT_ATOMS: atom_id res chain seq x y z
N MET A 1 14.99 -8.91 -6.13
CA MET A 1 13.63 -9.45 -5.91
C MET A 1 13.81 -10.80 -5.25
N GLY A 2 13.11 -11.04 -4.15
CA GLY A 2 13.11 -12.30 -3.42
C GLY A 2 11.73 -12.59 -2.87
N VAL A 3 11.42 -13.88 -2.69
CA VAL A 3 10.17 -14.30 -2.05
C VAL A 3 10.25 -13.94 -0.57
N VAL A 4 9.14 -13.41 -0.04
CA VAL A 4 8.98 -13.07 1.37
C VAL A 4 7.76 -13.79 1.93
N ASP A 5 7.89 -14.23 3.18
CA ASP A 5 6.81 -14.80 3.98
C ASP A 5 6.23 -13.70 4.86
N LEU A 6 4.92 -13.48 4.74
CA LEU A 6 4.15 -12.46 5.45
C LEU A 6 3.15 -13.15 6.38
N PHE A 7 2.90 -12.56 7.54
CA PHE A 7 2.02 -13.10 8.58
C PHE A 7 2.40 -14.53 8.97
N GLY A 8 3.68 -14.75 9.28
CA GLY A 8 4.19 -16.09 9.62
C GLY A 8 4.13 -17.11 8.47
N GLY A 9 4.11 -16.64 7.22
CA GLY A 9 4.04 -17.48 6.02
C GLY A 9 2.62 -17.78 5.53
N ALA A 10 1.59 -17.20 6.16
CA ALA A 10 0.21 -17.33 5.69
C ALA A 10 -0.02 -16.64 4.33
N ILE A 11 0.76 -15.59 4.04
CA ILE A 11 0.80 -14.94 2.74
C ILE A 11 2.25 -14.96 2.23
N THR A 12 2.42 -15.15 0.93
CA THR A 12 3.73 -15.02 0.26
C THR A 12 3.64 -14.04 -0.90
N THR A 13 4.71 -13.31 -1.17
CA THR A 13 4.85 -12.43 -2.33
C THR A 13 6.32 -12.21 -2.67
N THR A 14 6.62 -11.33 -3.63
CA THR A 14 7.98 -10.99 -4.05
C THR A 14 8.27 -9.51 -3.79
N TYR A 15 9.27 -9.23 -2.95
CA TYR A 15 9.74 -7.87 -2.66
C TYR A 15 11.17 -7.61 -3.15
N PRO A 16 11.58 -6.33 -3.28
CA PRO A 16 13.00 -5.98 -3.40
C PRO A 16 13.85 -6.62 -2.29
N SER A 17 15.07 -7.04 -2.64
CA SER A 17 15.93 -7.83 -1.73
C SER A 17 16.65 -6.97 -0.68
N ASN A 18 16.55 -5.65 -0.80
CA ASN A 18 17.19 -4.65 0.05
C ASN A 18 16.21 -4.02 1.06
N LEU A 19 15.04 -4.63 1.26
CA LEU A 19 14.10 -4.18 2.27
C LEU A 19 14.41 -4.78 3.65
N THR A 20 14.13 -3.99 4.69
CA THR A 20 14.17 -4.40 6.09
C THR A 20 12.76 -4.42 6.64
N ASP A 21 12.43 -5.45 7.42
CA ASP A 21 11.17 -5.50 8.18
C ASP A 21 11.23 -4.46 9.31
N ALA A 22 10.24 -3.58 9.36
CA ALA A 22 10.15 -2.57 10.40
C ALA A 22 9.87 -3.18 11.79
N SER A 23 9.34 -4.41 11.86
CA SER A 23 9.07 -5.12 13.12
C SER A 23 10.36 -5.39 13.93
N ASP A 24 11.51 -5.49 13.26
CA ASP A 24 12.83 -5.66 13.88
C ASP A 24 13.25 -4.46 14.73
N VAL A 25 12.73 -3.27 14.42
CA VAL A 25 13.16 -2.00 15.03
C VAL A 25 12.06 -1.29 15.81
N ARG A 26 10.79 -1.55 15.49
CA ARG A 26 9.63 -0.96 16.17
C ARG A 26 8.47 -1.94 16.19
N GLN A 27 7.54 -1.74 17.11
CA GLN A 27 6.29 -2.48 17.09
C GLN A 27 5.48 -2.10 15.84
N VAL A 28 4.97 -3.13 15.16
CA VAL A 28 4.05 -3.05 14.03
C VAL A 28 2.79 -3.83 14.46
N PRO A 29 1.57 -3.34 14.19
CA PRO A 29 0.36 -4.09 14.50
C PRO A 29 0.36 -5.47 13.87
N ASP A 30 -0.19 -6.48 14.54
CA ASP A 30 -0.25 -7.87 14.04
C ASP A 30 -0.99 -8.01 12.70
N THR A 31 -1.84 -7.04 12.37
CA THR A 31 -2.58 -6.97 11.11
C THR A 31 -1.79 -6.30 9.97
N GLN A 32 -0.55 -5.89 10.22
CA GLN A 32 0.29 -5.18 9.26
C GLN A 32 1.66 -5.84 9.11
N GLU A 33 2.17 -5.78 7.89
CA GLU A 33 3.53 -6.15 7.52
C GLU A 33 4.18 -4.93 6.86
N VAL A 34 5.25 -4.38 7.44
CA VAL A 34 5.83 -3.10 7.00
C VAL A 34 7.29 -3.28 6.65
N TYR A 35 7.64 -2.98 5.42
CA TYR A 35 8.99 -3.10 4.89
C TYR A 35 9.51 -1.76 4.39
N LEU A 36 10.76 -1.43 4.73
CA LEU A 36 11.42 -0.17 4.38
C LEU A 36 12.69 -0.44 3.57
N SER A 37 12.95 0.33 2.53
CA SER A 37 14.20 0.20 1.77
C SER A 37 15.38 0.75 2.56
N ASN A 38 16.51 0.04 2.50
CA ASN A 38 17.73 0.45 3.21
C ASN A 38 18.49 1.61 2.54
N ASP A 39 18.15 1.95 1.30
CA ASP A 39 18.89 2.86 0.43
C ASP A 39 18.01 3.92 -0.26
N SER A 40 16.72 3.96 0.06
CA SER A 40 15.75 4.92 -0.50
C SER A 40 14.53 5.06 0.41
N ASP A 41 13.68 6.03 0.11
CA ASP A 41 12.44 6.29 0.86
C ASP A 41 11.25 5.39 0.46
N LEU A 42 11.52 4.30 -0.28
CA LEU A 42 10.52 3.30 -0.63
C LEU A 42 10.02 2.58 0.62
N SER A 43 8.71 2.51 0.78
CA SER A 43 8.05 1.67 1.80
C SER A 43 6.96 0.79 1.17
N LEU A 44 6.83 -0.42 1.67
CA LEU A 44 5.79 -1.38 1.31
C LEU A 44 5.05 -1.79 2.57
N ILE A 45 3.73 -1.75 2.53
CA ILE A 45 2.86 -2.06 3.67
C ILE A 45 1.76 -2.98 3.17
N LEU A 46 1.62 -4.16 3.76
CA LEU A 46 0.49 -5.05 3.53
C LEU A 46 -0.36 -5.12 4.80
N GLU A 47 -1.66 -4.85 4.69
CA GLU A 47 -2.58 -4.79 5.82
C GLU A 47 -3.79 -5.69 5.63
N VAL A 48 -4.17 -6.38 6.70
CA VAL A 48 -5.42 -7.13 6.82
C VAL A 48 -6.45 -6.24 7.53
N LEU A 49 -7.43 -5.75 6.79
CA LEU A 49 -8.46 -4.84 7.27
C LEU A 49 -9.83 -5.51 7.26
N GLN A 50 -10.77 -4.93 8.00
CA GLN A 50 -12.18 -5.30 7.85
C GLN A 50 -12.68 -4.87 6.46
N LEU A 51 -13.53 -5.71 5.85
CA LEU A 51 -14.20 -5.35 4.61
C LEU A 51 -15.03 -4.10 4.81
N VAL A 52 -14.74 -3.07 4.03
CA VAL A 52 -15.43 -1.79 4.12
C VAL A 52 -16.80 -1.86 3.43
N GLU A 53 -17.84 -1.42 4.14
CA GLU A 53 -19.23 -1.35 3.65
C GLU A 53 -19.81 0.08 3.74
N GLU A 54 -19.05 1.03 4.27
CA GLU A 54 -19.49 2.41 4.47
C GLU A 54 -19.74 3.12 3.14
N GLU A 55 -20.78 3.95 3.09
CA GLU A 55 -21.08 4.81 1.94
C GLU A 55 -21.12 4.10 0.56
N GLY A 56 -21.46 2.80 0.53
CA GLY A 56 -21.49 2.00 -0.71
C GLY A 56 -20.13 1.49 -1.16
N SER A 57 -19.07 1.67 -0.38
CA SER A 57 -17.73 1.14 -0.66
C SER A 57 -17.68 -0.39 -0.76
N GLY A 58 -18.64 -1.10 -0.15
CA GLY A 58 -18.80 -2.55 -0.25
C GLY A 58 -19.35 -3.04 -1.59
N GLU A 59 -19.96 -2.16 -2.41
CA GLU A 59 -20.69 -2.56 -3.62
C GLU A 59 -19.78 -3.04 -4.76
N SER A 60 -18.53 -2.58 -4.81
CA SER A 60 -17.58 -2.97 -5.85
C SER A 60 -16.12 -2.80 -5.41
N LEU A 61 -15.20 -3.50 -6.09
CA LEU A 61 -13.76 -3.30 -5.94
C LEU A 61 -13.35 -1.83 -6.18
N GLU A 62 -13.95 -1.17 -7.17
CA GLU A 62 -13.68 0.23 -7.51
C GLU A 62 -14.08 1.19 -6.38
N ALA A 63 -15.26 1.02 -5.80
CA ALA A 63 -15.70 1.83 -4.66
C ALA A 63 -14.81 1.59 -3.43
N GLY A 64 -14.45 0.32 -3.19
CA GLY A 64 -13.56 -0.09 -2.12
C GLY A 64 -12.18 0.53 -2.17
N ILE A 65 -11.51 0.45 -3.32
CA ILE A 65 -10.14 0.95 -3.45
C ILE A 65 -10.08 2.47 -3.32
N ARG A 66 -11.11 3.18 -3.81
CA ARG A 66 -11.23 4.63 -3.66
C ARG A 66 -11.46 5.03 -2.20
N TYR A 67 -12.29 4.28 -1.48
CA TYR A 67 -12.49 4.49 -0.05
C TYR A 67 -11.17 4.31 0.72
N HIS A 68 -10.47 3.19 0.52
CA HIS A 68 -9.20 2.92 1.20
C HIS A 68 -8.14 3.99 0.88
N PHE A 69 -8.05 4.46 -0.36
CA PHE A 69 -7.14 5.54 -0.71
C PHE A 69 -7.51 6.87 -0.04
N ALA A 70 -8.80 7.19 0.06
CA ALA A 70 -9.27 8.39 0.75
C ALA A 70 -9.06 8.31 2.27
N SER A 71 -9.30 7.14 2.88
CA SER A 71 -9.03 6.88 4.30
C SER A 71 -7.54 7.02 4.59
N LEU A 72 -6.68 6.41 3.77
CA LEU A 72 -5.23 6.55 3.90
C LEU A 72 -4.78 8.02 3.81
N ALA A 73 -5.36 8.79 2.89
CA ALA A 73 -5.07 10.23 2.80
C ALA A 73 -5.54 11.01 4.03
N HIS A 74 -6.69 10.64 4.61
CA HIS A 74 -7.19 11.22 5.85
C HIS A 74 -6.28 10.89 7.04
N ASP A 75 -5.88 9.63 7.19
CA ASP A 75 -5.01 9.15 8.27
C ASP A 75 -3.60 9.77 8.19
N ASN A 76 -3.13 10.06 6.98
CA ASN A 76 -1.89 10.78 6.74
C ASN A 76 -2.01 12.30 6.91
N GLU A 77 -3.18 12.82 7.27
CA GLU A 77 -3.48 14.26 7.34
C GLU A 77 -3.10 15.00 6.04
N ALA A 78 -3.32 14.36 4.89
CA ALA A 78 -2.97 14.92 3.59
C ALA A 78 -3.75 16.23 3.34
N LEU A 79 -3.04 17.28 2.92
CA LEU A 79 -3.64 18.55 2.52
C LEU A 79 -4.54 18.38 1.30
N SER A 80 -4.17 17.46 0.42
CA SER A 80 -4.90 17.10 -0.79
C SER A 80 -4.44 15.75 -1.32
N TYR A 81 -5.28 15.08 -2.09
CA TYR A 81 -4.91 13.89 -2.84
C TYR A 81 -5.54 13.90 -4.24
N SER A 82 -4.95 13.16 -5.17
CA SER A 82 -5.48 12.91 -6.51
C SER A 82 -5.33 11.44 -6.88
N ILE A 83 -6.28 10.93 -7.66
CA ILE A 83 -6.22 9.59 -8.24
C ILE A 83 -5.86 9.75 -9.72
N ASP A 84 -4.75 9.16 -10.13
CA ASP A 84 -4.24 9.25 -11.49
C ASP A 84 -4.82 8.15 -12.37
N SER A 85 -4.92 6.92 -11.84
CA SER A 85 -5.55 5.81 -12.56
C SER A 85 -6.00 4.68 -11.65
N THR A 86 -6.98 3.91 -12.12
CA THR A 86 -7.35 2.60 -11.56
C THR A 86 -7.26 1.54 -12.66
N SER A 87 -6.91 0.31 -12.30
CA SER A 87 -6.88 -0.82 -13.23
C SER A 87 -7.14 -2.14 -12.53
N GLN A 88 -7.75 -3.09 -13.23
CA GLN A 88 -7.86 -4.47 -12.77
C GLN A 88 -6.88 -5.34 -13.56
N PRO A 89 -5.69 -5.64 -13.01
CA PRO A 89 -4.74 -6.50 -13.72
C PRO A 89 -5.31 -7.91 -13.88
N THR A 90 -5.02 -8.56 -15.00
CA THR A 90 -5.35 -9.97 -15.22
C THR A 90 -4.41 -10.86 -14.41
N THR A 91 -4.51 -10.82 -13.10
CA THR A 91 -3.86 -11.78 -12.20
C THR A 91 -4.90 -12.81 -11.82
N THR A 92 -4.70 -14.05 -12.27
CA THR A 92 -5.56 -15.17 -11.88
C THR A 92 -5.16 -15.62 -10.48
N SER A 93 -5.84 -15.12 -9.44
CA SER A 93 -5.84 -15.86 -8.17
C SER A 93 -6.51 -17.21 -8.44
N PRO A 94 -5.86 -18.35 -8.11
CA PRO A 94 -6.47 -19.66 -8.30
C PRO A 94 -7.60 -19.93 -7.31
N HIS A 95 -7.74 -19.10 -6.26
CA HIS A 95 -8.69 -19.34 -5.18
C HIS A 95 -9.99 -18.55 -5.37
N PRO A 96 -11.16 -19.21 -5.37
CA PRO A 96 -12.45 -18.57 -5.70
C PRO A 96 -12.89 -17.50 -4.69
N LEU A 97 -12.35 -17.54 -3.46
CA LEU A 97 -12.72 -16.59 -2.40
C LEU A 97 -12.01 -15.23 -2.48
N LEU A 98 -10.89 -15.15 -3.20
CA LEU A 98 -10.12 -13.91 -3.32
C LEU A 98 -10.62 -13.11 -4.53
N GLN A 99 -11.33 -12.02 -4.28
CA GLN A 99 -11.75 -11.09 -5.32
C GLN A 99 -10.67 -10.04 -5.55
N GLY A 100 -10.46 -9.66 -6.82
CA GLY A 100 -9.42 -8.70 -7.22
C GLY A 100 -8.14 -9.35 -7.74
N PRO A 101 -7.01 -8.63 -7.76
CA PRO A 101 -6.86 -7.26 -7.29
C PRO A 101 -7.51 -6.23 -8.21
N ILE A 102 -7.90 -5.12 -7.60
CA ILE A 102 -7.91 -3.83 -8.29
C ILE A 102 -6.71 -3.03 -7.79
N THR A 103 -6.13 -2.20 -8.66
CA THR A 103 -5.00 -1.33 -8.34
C THR A 103 -5.33 0.13 -8.62
N LEU A 104 -4.71 1.02 -7.85
CA LEU A 104 -4.87 2.47 -7.93
C LEU A 104 -3.48 3.12 -7.85
N LEU A 105 -3.25 4.09 -8.72
CA LEU A 105 -2.13 5.03 -8.62
C LEU A 105 -2.70 6.40 -8.26
N GLY A 106 -2.15 6.99 -7.21
CA GLY A 106 -2.50 8.35 -6.81
C GLY A 106 -1.32 9.07 -6.18
N THR A 107 -1.55 10.36 -5.89
CA THR A 107 -0.57 11.22 -5.23
C THR A 107 -1.22 11.89 -4.03
N GLN A 108 -0.48 12.00 -2.94
CA GLN A 108 -0.87 12.73 -1.72
C GLN A 108 0.10 13.87 -1.47
N SER A 109 -0.43 15.01 -1.03
CA SER A 109 0.33 16.17 -0.57
C SER A 109 0.28 16.22 0.95
N ILE A 110 1.40 15.97 1.63
CA ILE A 110 1.44 15.78 3.09
C ILE A 110 2.36 16.82 3.70
N SER A 111 1.85 17.63 4.63
CA SER A 111 2.69 18.56 5.39
C SER A 111 3.04 17.97 6.74
N LYS A 112 4.34 17.81 7.02
CA LYS A 112 4.82 17.38 8.32
C LYS A 112 4.90 18.57 9.29
N PHE A 113 4.59 18.31 10.56
CA PHE A 113 4.73 19.18 11.74
C PHE A 113 5.28 20.60 11.48
N ASN A 114 4.43 21.63 11.65
CA ASN A 114 4.79 23.05 11.60
C ASN A 114 5.40 23.56 10.26
N LYS A 115 5.44 22.76 9.19
CA LYS A 115 5.82 23.26 7.86
C LYS A 115 4.65 23.97 7.18
N PRO A 116 4.91 25.06 6.45
CA PRO A 116 3.88 25.73 5.66
C PRO A 116 3.40 24.81 4.55
N ALA A 117 2.14 24.95 4.14
CA ALA A 117 1.56 24.15 3.04
C ALA A 117 2.34 24.24 1.72
N SER A 118 3.10 25.32 1.50
CA SER A 118 4.00 25.50 0.37
C SER A 118 5.23 24.56 0.38
N GLN A 119 5.47 23.84 1.49
CA GLN A 119 6.56 22.89 1.69
C GLN A 119 6.00 21.49 2.04
N ALA A 120 4.83 21.16 1.51
CA ALA A 120 4.25 19.84 1.66
C ALA A 120 4.98 18.82 0.77
N ASP A 121 5.33 17.68 1.36
CA ASP A 121 5.90 16.55 0.64
C ASP A 121 4.88 16.02 -0.38
N GLN A 122 5.35 15.63 -1.56
CA GLN A 122 4.53 14.94 -2.56
C GLN A 122 4.87 13.46 -2.54
N VAL A 123 3.88 12.61 -2.30
CA VAL A 123 4.06 11.16 -2.20
C VAL A 123 3.21 10.47 -3.24
N THR A 124 3.87 9.74 -4.15
CA THR A 124 3.17 8.78 -5.01
C THR A 124 2.85 7.53 -4.21
N VAL A 125 1.61 7.08 -4.34
CA VAL A 125 1.08 5.91 -3.65
C VAL A 125 0.52 4.96 -4.70
N PHE A 126 1.07 3.74 -4.71
CA PHE A 126 0.47 2.61 -5.42
C PHE A 126 -0.31 1.78 -4.40
N LEU A 127 -1.57 1.52 -4.69
CA LEU A 127 -2.45 0.79 -3.79
C LEU A 127 -3.09 -0.39 -4.53
N ALA A 128 -3.16 -1.56 -3.92
CA ALA A 128 -3.89 -2.71 -4.42
C ALA A 128 -4.85 -3.22 -3.35
N LEU A 129 -6.02 -3.63 -3.80
CA LEU A 129 -7.08 -4.17 -2.95
C LEU A 129 -7.49 -5.55 -3.44
N TRP A 130 -7.46 -6.52 -2.53
CA TRP A 130 -8.17 -7.79 -2.67
C TRP A 130 -9.26 -7.87 -1.60
N ARG A 131 -10.38 -8.51 -1.93
CA ARG A 131 -11.49 -8.71 -0.99
C ARG A 131 -11.75 -10.17 -0.76
N ILE A 132 -12.10 -10.52 0.47
CA ILE A 132 -12.53 -11.85 0.89
C ILE A 132 -13.88 -11.71 1.62
N PRO A 133 -15.00 -11.57 0.88
CA PRO A 133 -16.29 -11.25 1.50
C PRO A 133 -16.78 -12.29 2.50
N GLU A 134 -16.53 -13.57 2.26
CA GLU A 134 -16.89 -14.65 3.20
C GLU A 134 -16.18 -14.53 4.56
N LYS A 135 -15.06 -13.80 4.61
CA LYS A 135 -14.29 -13.54 5.82
C LYS A 135 -14.43 -12.11 6.34
N LYS A 136 -15.22 -11.26 5.65
CA LYS A 136 -15.34 -9.82 5.93
C LYS A 136 -13.97 -9.14 6.02
N THR A 137 -13.08 -9.47 5.09
CA THR A 137 -11.71 -8.98 5.06
C THR A 137 -11.39 -8.27 3.75
N ASP A 138 -10.73 -7.13 3.86
CA ASP A 138 -10.02 -6.47 2.77
C ASP A 138 -8.51 -6.63 3.02
N LEU A 139 -7.77 -7.04 1.99
CA LEU A 139 -6.30 -7.09 2.01
C LEU A 139 -5.80 -5.91 1.17
N VAL A 140 -5.05 -5.01 1.80
CA VAL A 140 -4.60 -3.76 1.16
C VAL A 140 -3.07 -3.71 1.13
N LEU A 141 -2.51 -3.65 -0.08
CA LEU A 141 -1.08 -3.40 -0.29
C LEU A 141 -0.88 -1.94 -0.68
N THR A 142 -0.03 -1.24 0.06
CA THR A 142 0.37 0.14 -0.21
C THR A 142 1.88 0.20 -0.46
N VAL A 143 2.29 0.87 -1.53
CA VAL A 143 3.69 1.16 -1.83
C VAL A 143 3.85 2.66 -2.01
N ASN A 144 4.63 3.28 -1.12
CA ASN A 144 4.83 4.72 -1.12
C ASN A 144 6.19 5.09 -1.69
N TRP A 145 6.21 6.17 -2.47
CA TRP A 145 7.42 6.81 -2.95
C TRP A 145 7.30 8.34 -2.78
N PRO A 146 8.08 8.95 -1.88
CA PRO A 146 8.15 10.39 -1.76
C PRO A 146 8.83 11.01 -2.99
N ASN A 147 8.06 11.66 -3.87
CA ASN A 147 8.57 12.33 -5.06
C ASN A 147 9.32 13.60 -4.72
N VAL A 148 8.76 14.41 -3.82
CA VAL A 148 9.35 15.66 -3.39
C VAL A 148 9.31 15.69 -1.87
N VAL A 149 10.47 15.85 -1.25
CA VAL A 149 10.59 15.92 0.20
C VAL A 149 11.28 17.22 0.58
N PHE A 150 10.76 17.92 1.57
CA PHE A 150 11.39 19.11 2.12
C PHE A 150 12.17 18.76 3.39
N ASP A 151 13.41 19.24 3.51
CA ASP A 151 14.20 19.16 4.75
C ASP A 151 13.73 20.19 5.80
N GLU A 152 14.39 20.23 6.97
CA GLU A 152 14.04 21.17 8.05
C GLU A 152 14.31 22.62 7.67
N GLU A 153 15.26 22.85 6.77
CA GLU A 153 15.59 24.16 6.21
C GLU A 153 14.64 24.59 5.08
N GLY A 154 13.70 23.73 4.68
CA GLY A 154 12.70 24.00 3.65
C GLY A 154 13.23 23.87 2.22
N LYS A 155 14.34 23.17 2.02
CA LYS A 155 14.89 22.85 0.70
C LYS A 155 14.24 21.58 0.17
N ALA A 156 13.75 21.67 -1.07
CA ALA A 156 13.16 20.53 -1.77
C ALA A 156 14.24 19.58 -2.32
N SER A 157 14.00 18.28 -2.16
CA SER A 157 14.70 17.21 -2.87
C SER A 157 13.70 16.51 -3.80
N ASP A 158 13.96 16.56 -5.10
CA ASP A 158 13.19 15.84 -6.12
C ASP A 158 13.78 14.44 -6.30
N GLN A 159 12.94 13.44 -6.08
CA GLN A 159 13.24 12.01 -6.17
C GLN A 159 12.32 11.31 -7.19
N SER A 160 11.67 12.06 -8.09
CA SER A 160 10.69 11.52 -9.05
C SER A 160 11.27 10.44 -9.97
N GLU A 161 12.60 10.42 -10.19
CA GLU A 161 13.29 9.38 -10.97
C GLU A 161 13.15 7.97 -10.37
N GLY A 162 12.89 7.86 -9.06
CA GLY A 162 12.75 6.58 -8.38
C GLY A 162 11.35 5.98 -8.42
N VAL A 163 10.33 6.70 -8.92
CA VAL A 163 8.94 6.21 -9.05
C VAL A 163 8.88 4.89 -9.83
N GLY A 164 9.73 4.73 -10.85
CA GLY A 164 9.81 3.49 -11.62
C GLY A 164 10.23 2.27 -10.79
N ARG A 165 11.04 2.47 -9.73
CA ARG A 165 11.43 1.40 -8.80
C ARG A 165 10.25 1.00 -7.91
N ALA A 166 9.52 1.98 -7.38
CA ALA A 166 8.31 1.75 -6.58
C ALA A 166 7.23 1.04 -7.41
N LYS A 167 6.99 1.50 -8.65
CA LYS A 167 6.06 0.86 -9.58
C LYS A 167 6.43 -0.61 -9.83
N LYS A 168 7.70 -0.89 -10.10
CA LYS A 168 8.18 -2.26 -10.31
C LYS A 168 8.01 -3.13 -9.05
N ALA A 169 8.32 -2.60 -7.87
CA ALA A 169 8.14 -3.31 -6.61
C ALA A 169 6.66 -3.65 -6.38
N PHE A 170 5.76 -2.69 -6.62
CA PHE A 170 4.32 -2.87 -6.54
C PHE A 170 3.80 -3.92 -7.53
N GLU A 171 4.18 -3.83 -8.81
CA GLU A 171 3.70 -4.74 -9.86
C GLU A 171 4.12 -6.19 -9.60
N GLU A 172 5.36 -6.44 -9.21
CA GLU A 172 5.82 -7.80 -8.86
C GLU A 172 5.16 -8.31 -7.58
N ALA A 173 4.98 -7.44 -6.57
CA ALA A 173 4.28 -7.82 -5.34
C ALA A 173 2.81 -8.22 -5.61
N VAL A 174 2.08 -7.42 -6.39
CA VAL A 174 0.67 -7.70 -6.75
C VAL A 174 0.57 -8.99 -7.57
N LYS A 175 1.48 -9.19 -8.53
CA LYS A 175 1.49 -10.35 -9.41
C LYS A 175 1.80 -11.66 -8.67
N ASP A 176 2.72 -11.63 -7.72
CA ASP A 176 3.21 -12.83 -7.04
C ASP A 176 2.50 -13.10 -5.70
N LEU A 177 1.63 -12.20 -5.23
CA LEU A 177 0.89 -12.37 -3.97
C LEU A 177 0.02 -13.63 -3.97
N LYS A 178 0.19 -14.46 -2.95
CA LYS A 178 -0.56 -15.70 -2.74
C LYS A 178 -0.90 -15.86 -1.26
N VAL A 179 -2.17 -16.16 -0.99
CA VAL A 179 -2.60 -16.67 0.30
C VAL A 179 -2.29 -18.16 0.35
N VAL A 180 -1.40 -18.56 1.27
CA VAL A 180 -0.98 -19.94 1.50
C VAL A 180 -1.80 -20.57 2.63
N ASP A 181 -2.03 -19.85 3.72
CA ASP A 181 -2.86 -20.29 4.85
C ASP A 181 -4.08 -19.39 5.03
N TRP A 182 -5.26 -19.94 4.70
CA TRP A 182 -6.55 -19.26 4.84
C TRP A 182 -7.05 -19.21 6.29
N GLY A 183 -6.37 -19.89 7.22
CA GLY A 183 -6.58 -19.76 8.66
C GLY A 183 -6.26 -18.36 9.20
N LEU A 184 -5.47 -17.57 8.46
CA LEU A 184 -5.20 -16.16 8.78
C LEU A 184 -6.48 -15.34 8.92
N PHE A 185 -7.48 -15.62 8.08
CA PHE A 185 -8.75 -14.90 8.03
C PHE A 185 -9.84 -15.61 8.86
N ALA A 186 -9.48 -16.22 9.99
CA ALA A 186 -10.45 -16.84 10.87
C ALA A 186 -11.41 -15.79 11.46
N VAL A 187 -12.68 -16.20 11.57
CA VAL A 187 -13.86 -15.37 11.89
C VAL A 187 -13.88 -14.96 13.36
#